data_AF-A0A378FVD2-F1
#
_entry.id   AF-A0A378FVD2-F1
#
_cell.length_a   1.000
_cell.length_b   1.000
_cell.length_c   1.000
_cell.angle_alpha   90.00
_cell.angle_beta   90.00
_cell.angle_gamma   90.00
#
_symmetry.space_group_name_H-M   'P 1'
#
loop_
_entity.id
_entity.type
_entity.pdbx_description
1 polymer ?
#
loop_
_entity_poly.entity_id
_entity_poly.type
_entity_poly.pdbx_seq_one_letter_code
_entity_poly.pdbx_strand_id
1 'polypeptide(L)'
;MAAESVRRFGIEPRVALLSHSNFGSADCPSASKMRKTLELVKACAPELMIDGEMHGDAALVESIRNDRMPDSPLKGAANILVMPNMEAARISYNLLRVSSSEGVTVGPVLMGVAKPVHILTPIASVRRIVNMVALAVVEAQTEPL
;
A
#
# COMPACT_ATOMS: atom_id res chain seq x y z
N MET A 1 10.44 0.85 -4.13
CA MET A 1 9.30 0.12 -4.71
C MET A 1 7.97 0.80 -4.38
N ALA A 2 7.02 0.24 -3.62
CA ALA A 2 5.67 0.85 -3.49
C ALA A 2 5.66 2.34 -3.06
N ALA A 3 6.47 2.70 -2.06
CA ALA A 3 6.63 4.10 -1.63
C ALA A 3 7.20 5.00 -2.75
N GLU A 4 8.15 4.49 -3.51
CA GLU A 4 8.75 5.19 -4.64
C GLU A 4 7.76 5.35 -5.80
N SER A 5 6.96 4.32 -6.10
CA SER A 5 5.89 4.41 -7.09
C SER A 5 4.92 5.53 -6.74
N VAL A 6 4.51 5.64 -5.48
CA VAL A 6 3.63 6.74 -5.01
C VAL A 6 4.32 8.10 -5.12
N ARG A 7 5.61 8.21 -4.81
CA ARG A 7 6.39 9.45 -5.03
C ARG A 7 6.40 9.88 -6.49
N ARG A 8 6.45 8.95 -7.44
CA ARG A 8 6.40 9.26 -8.88
C ARG A 8 5.04 9.83 -9.33
N PHE A 9 3.96 9.57 -8.58
CA PHE A 9 2.68 10.27 -8.75
C PHE A 9 2.64 11.66 -8.09
N GLY A 10 3.77 12.14 -7.54
CA GLY A 10 3.85 13.42 -6.82
C GLY A 10 3.21 13.39 -5.44
N ILE A 11 3.04 12.19 -4.86
CA ILE A 11 2.37 12.01 -3.57
C ILE A 11 3.40 11.56 -2.53
N GLU A 12 3.38 12.19 -1.35
CA GLU A 12 4.22 11.77 -0.23
C GLU A 12 3.73 10.41 0.34
N PRO A 13 4.56 9.35 0.36
CA PRO A 13 4.15 8.03 0.82
C PRO A 13 3.94 8.00 2.34
N ARG A 14 2.77 7.51 2.74
CA ARG A 14 2.34 7.30 4.12
C ARG A 14 1.92 5.84 4.26
N VAL A 15 2.81 5.03 4.81
CA VAL A 15 2.73 3.58 4.76
C VAL A 15 2.20 3.02 6.08
N ALA A 16 1.16 2.20 5.99
CA ALA A 16 0.68 1.41 7.11
C ALA A 16 0.89 -0.09 6.83
N LEU A 17 1.53 -0.77 7.77
CA LEU A 17 1.63 -2.23 7.80
C LEU A 17 0.39 -2.79 8.49
N LEU A 18 -0.50 -3.42 7.72
CA LEU A 18 -1.78 -3.90 8.24
C LEU A 18 -1.67 -5.28 8.87
N SER A 19 -2.46 -5.48 9.93
CA SER A 19 -2.60 -6.75 10.64
C SER A 19 -3.97 -6.80 11.33
N HIS A 20 -4.36 -7.97 11.82
CA HIS A 20 -5.42 -8.07 12.82
C HIS A 20 -4.93 -7.77 14.25
N SER A 21 -3.62 -7.69 14.45
CA SER A 21 -3.02 -7.12 15.67
C SER A 21 -2.94 -5.61 15.51
N ASN A 22 -3.01 -4.90 16.63
CA ASN A 22 -2.79 -3.48 16.69
C ASN A 22 -1.72 -3.19 17.73
N PHE A 23 -0.50 -2.90 17.27
CA PHE A 23 0.67 -2.58 18.08
C PHE A 23 0.93 -3.58 19.22
N GLY A 24 0.98 -4.87 18.89
CA GLY A 24 1.24 -5.94 19.86
C GLY A 24 0.01 -6.48 20.58
N SER A 25 -1.21 -6.03 20.24
CA SER A 25 -2.43 -6.56 20.87
C SER A 25 -2.66 -8.06 20.65
N ALA A 26 -2.03 -8.65 19.63
CA ALA A 26 -2.02 -10.09 19.42
C ALA A 26 -0.61 -10.58 19.03
N ASP A 27 -0.22 -11.73 19.60
CA ASP A 27 1.03 -12.40 19.26
C ASP A 27 0.76 -13.64 18.42
N CYS A 28 0.79 -13.46 17.10
CA CYS A 28 0.57 -14.52 16.13
C CYS A 28 1.58 -14.38 14.98
N PRO A 29 1.78 -15.44 14.18
CA PRO A 29 2.76 -15.42 13.09
C PRO A 29 2.56 -14.26 12.10
N SER A 30 1.29 -13.91 11.80
CA SER A 30 1.00 -12.79 10.91
C SER A 30 1.39 -11.43 11.50
N ALA A 31 1.14 -11.21 12.79
CA ALA A 31 1.49 -9.96 13.47
C ALA A 31 3.00 -9.83 13.66
N SER A 32 3.67 -10.88 14.11
CA SER A 32 5.12 -10.93 14.26
C SER A 32 5.84 -10.68 12.93
N LYS A 33 5.29 -11.21 11.82
CA LYS A 33 5.81 -10.90 10.47
C LYS A 33 5.73 -9.42 10.14
N MET A 34 4.62 -8.76 10.45
CA MET A 34 4.45 -7.34 10.13
C MET A 34 5.34 -6.45 11.02
N ARG A 35 5.48 -6.78 12.31
CA ARG A 35 6.47 -6.13 13.20
C ARG A 35 7.89 -6.28 12.67
N LYS A 36 8.27 -7.50 12.26
CA LYS A 36 9.60 -7.75 11.70
C LYS A 36 9.81 -6.99 10.38
N THR A 37 8.78 -6.92 9.55
CA THR A 37 8.78 -6.11 8.33
C THR A 37 9.05 -4.64 8.66
N LEU A 38 8.43 -4.09 9.70
CA LEU A 38 8.66 -2.70 10.11
C LEU A 38 10.13 -2.45 10.46
N GLU A 39 10.74 -3.34 11.27
CA GLU A 39 12.15 -3.23 11.63
C GLU A 39 13.05 -3.22 10.39
N LEU A 40 12.82 -4.15 9.46
CA LEU A 40 13.61 -4.27 8.23
C LEU A 40 13.46 -3.02 7.35
N VAL A 41 12.23 -2.52 7.19
CA VAL A 41 11.99 -1.33 6.36
C VAL A 41 12.60 -0.08 7.01
N LYS A 42 12.47 0.09 8.32
CA LYS A 42 13.10 1.21 9.04
C LYS A 42 14.63 1.18 8.96
N ALA A 43 15.23 0.00 8.95
CA ALA A 43 16.68 -0.13 8.75
C ALA A 43 17.13 0.26 7.34
N CYS A 44 16.33 -0.06 6.32
CA CYS A 44 16.66 0.23 4.91
C CYS A 44 16.27 1.64 4.44
N ALA A 45 15.20 2.22 5.01
CA ALA A 45 14.63 3.50 4.62
C ALA A 45 14.11 4.25 5.87
N PRO A 46 15.02 4.75 6.73
CA PRO A 46 14.68 5.38 8.00
C PRO A 46 13.84 6.66 7.85
N GLU A 47 13.91 7.33 6.69
CA GLU A 47 13.16 8.54 6.36
C GLU A 47 11.72 8.26 5.91
N LEU A 48 11.37 7.00 5.61
CA LEU A 48 10.05 6.65 5.14
C LEU A 48 9.02 6.80 6.27
N MET A 49 7.94 7.53 6.01
CA MET A 49 6.80 7.60 6.93
C MET A 49 6.04 6.27 6.94
N ILE A 50 6.45 5.37 7.81
CA ILE A 50 5.90 4.01 7.95
C ILE A 50 5.64 3.65 9.41
N ASP A 51 4.52 2.98 9.65
CA ASP A 51 4.23 2.41 10.97
C ASP A 51 3.38 1.13 10.90
N GLY A 52 3.24 0.46 12.04
CA GLY A 52 2.43 -0.73 12.25
C GLY A 52 3.10 -1.73 13.20
N GLU A 53 2.63 -2.95 13.32
CA GLU A 53 1.43 -3.49 12.69
C GLU A 53 0.15 -2.90 13.28
N MET A 54 -0.83 -2.59 12.44
CA MET A 54 -2.07 -1.94 12.91
C MET A 54 -3.32 -2.41 12.16
N HIS A 55 -4.47 -2.11 12.76
CA HIS A 55 -5.78 -2.31 12.12
C HIS A 55 -5.99 -1.30 10.97
N GLY A 56 -6.90 -1.64 10.05
CA GLY A 56 -7.19 -0.80 8.89
C GLY A 56 -7.84 0.55 9.23
N ASP A 57 -8.61 0.61 10.31
CA ASP A 57 -9.19 1.85 10.83
C ASP A 57 -8.11 2.79 11.39
N ALA A 58 -7.17 2.29 12.20
CA ALA A 58 -6.02 3.06 12.68
C ALA A 58 -5.11 3.54 11.53
N ALA A 59 -4.99 2.76 10.46
CA ALA A 59 -4.24 3.18 9.27
C ALA A 59 -4.91 4.36 8.55
N LEU A 60 -6.24 4.38 8.46
CA LEU A 60 -6.99 5.37 7.69
C LEU A 60 -7.46 6.57 8.53
N VAL A 61 -7.58 6.42 9.84
CA VAL A 61 -8.10 7.42 10.77
C VAL A 61 -7.05 7.71 11.85
N GLU A 62 -6.42 8.88 11.73
CA GLU A 62 -5.33 9.30 12.61
C GLU A 62 -5.73 9.39 14.09
N SER A 63 -6.95 9.84 14.41
CA SER A 63 -7.40 9.89 15.81
C SER A 63 -7.43 8.51 16.46
N ILE A 64 -7.97 7.50 15.77
CA ILE A 64 -8.00 6.10 16.25
C ILE A 64 -6.57 5.57 16.48
N ARG A 65 -5.63 5.94 15.60
CA ARG A 65 -4.22 5.58 15.77
C ARG A 65 -3.61 6.25 16.98
N ASN A 66 -3.80 7.56 17.14
CA ASN A 66 -3.19 8.34 18.20
C ASN A 66 -3.68 7.93 19.60
N ASP A 67 -4.92 7.44 19.71
CA ASP A 67 -5.46 6.90 20.96
C ASP A 67 -4.67 5.68 21.48
N ARG A 68 -4.03 4.92 20.57
CA ARG A 68 -3.25 3.72 20.92
C ARG A 68 -1.74 3.91 20.81
N MET A 69 -1.30 4.71 19.84
CA MET A 69 0.10 4.95 19.52
C MET A 69 0.31 6.45 19.24
N PRO A 70 0.30 7.31 20.27
CA PRO A 70 0.44 8.76 20.10
C PRO A 70 1.78 9.17 19.48
N ASP A 71 2.82 8.36 19.70
CA ASP A 71 4.17 8.58 19.18
C ASP A 71 4.37 8.01 17.76
N SER A 72 3.29 7.61 17.08
CA SER A 72 3.37 7.09 15.72
C SER A 72 4.03 8.10 14.78
N PRO A 73 5.02 7.68 13.98
CA PRO A 73 5.63 8.54 12.94
C PRO A 73 4.67 8.78 11.78
N LEU A 74 3.65 7.94 11.61
CA LEU A 74 2.64 8.06 10.55
C LEU A 74 1.69 9.21 10.88
N LYS A 75 1.62 10.23 10.01
CA LYS A 75 0.74 11.40 10.15
C LYS A 75 -0.38 11.38 9.11
N GLY A 76 -1.57 11.78 9.50
CA GLY A 76 -2.77 11.71 8.66
C GLY A 76 -3.20 10.28 8.31
N ALA A 77 -3.97 10.14 7.23
CA ALA A 77 -4.39 8.86 6.69
C ALA A 77 -3.28 8.22 5.84
N ALA A 78 -3.05 6.92 6.03
CA ALA A 78 -2.16 6.13 5.18
C ALA A 78 -2.69 6.13 3.74
N ASN A 79 -1.78 6.29 2.78
CA ASN A 79 -2.06 6.17 1.34
C ASN A 79 -1.41 4.93 0.72
N ILE A 80 -0.63 4.19 1.50
CA ILE A 80 -0.11 2.87 1.14
C ILE A 80 -0.48 1.90 2.24
N LEU A 81 -1.28 0.89 1.88
CA LEU A 81 -1.70 -0.18 2.78
C LEU A 81 -0.96 -1.47 2.42
N VAL A 82 -0.01 -1.88 3.25
CA VAL A 82 0.74 -3.12 3.06
C VAL A 82 0.04 -4.24 3.80
N MET A 83 -0.40 -5.23 3.04
CA MET A 83 -1.22 -6.33 3.54
C MET A 83 -0.34 -7.50 3.99
N PRO A 84 -0.73 -8.27 5.02
CA PRO A 84 0.09 -9.35 5.53
C PRO A 84 0.17 -10.53 4.57
N ASN A 85 -0.81 -10.73 3.68
CA ASN A 85 -0.79 -11.80 2.69
C ASN A 85 -1.69 -11.46 1.49
N MET A 86 -1.67 -12.33 0.48
CA MET A 86 -2.42 -12.15 -0.77
C MET A 86 -3.94 -12.20 -0.57
N GLU A 87 -4.44 -13.02 0.35
CA GLU A 87 -5.87 -13.15 0.62
C GLU A 87 -6.43 -11.85 1.20
N ALA A 88 -5.80 -11.33 2.26
CA ALA A 88 -6.14 -10.02 2.84
C ALA A 88 -6.06 -8.92 1.79
N ALA A 89 -5.00 -8.89 0.98
CA ALA A 89 -4.85 -7.91 -0.09
C ALA A 89 -5.98 -7.98 -1.11
N ARG A 90 -6.36 -9.18 -1.56
CA ARG A 90 -7.38 -9.36 -2.59
C ARG A 90 -8.77 -9.03 -2.07
N ILE A 91 -9.10 -9.45 -0.85
CA ILE A 91 -10.37 -9.14 -0.19
C ILE A 91 -10.50 -7.63 -0.01
N SER A 92 -9.52 -6.99 0.65
CA SER A 92 -9.54 -5.55 0.90
C SER A 92 -9.60 -4.72 -0.39
N TYR A 93 -8.80 -5.07 -1.40
CA TYR A 93 -8.84 -4.40 -2.70
C TYR A 93 -10.23 -4.48 -3.37
N ASN A 94 -10.84 -5.67 -3.37
CA ASN A 94 -12.16 -5.84 -3.98
C ASN A 94 -13.24 -5.08 -3.21
N LEU A 95 -13.20 -5.11 -1.87
CA LEU A 95 -14.13 -4.35 -1.04
C LEU A 95 -13.99 -2.85 -1.29
N LEU A 96 -12.77 -2.31 -1.22
CA LEU A 96 -12.50 -0.89 -1.46
C LEU A 96 -12.93 -0.45 -2.87
N ARG A 97 -12.67 -1.28 -3.89
CA ARG A 97 -13.07 -1.00 -5.27
C ARG A 97 -14.59 -0.90 -5.42
N VAL A 98 -15.35 -1.79 -4.76
CA VAL A 98 -16.81 -1.85 -4.89
C VAL A 98 -17.48 -0.80 -4.00
N SER A 99 -16.92 -0.50 -2.82
CA SER A 99 -17.48 0.49 -1.90
C SER A 99 -17.15 1.93 -2.29
N SER A 100 -16.11 2.16 -3.09
CA SER A 100 -15.74 3.50 -3.57
C SER A 100 -16.55 3.84 -4.82
N SER A 101 -17.62 4.62 -4.67
CA SER A 101 -18.50 5.05 -5.78
C SER A 101 -17.80 5.89 -6.84
N GLU A 102 -16.73 6.62 -6.47
CA GLU A 102 -15.98 7.52 -7.37
C GLU A 102 -14.53 7.06 -7.63
N GLY A 103 -14.13 5.92 -7.07
CA GLY A 103 -12.74 5.45 -7.13
C GLY A 103 -12.34 4.97 -8.51
N VAL A 104 -11.53 5.74 -9.24
CA VAL A 104 -10.90 5.26 -10.48
C VAL A 104 -9.78 4.30 -10.11
N THR A 105 -9.99 3.01 -10.37
CA THR A 105 -8.95 2.01 -10.13
C THR A 105 -7.95 1.94 -11.28
N VAL A 106 -6.67 2.19 -10.97
CA VAL A 106 -5.53 1.93 -11.87
C VAL A 106 -4.82 0.67 -11.37
N GLY A 107 -4.48 -0.24 -12.28
CA GLY A 107 -3.80 -1.50 -11.98
C GLY A 107 -4.57 -2.77 -12.39
N PRO A 108 -4.05 -3.95 -12.04
CA PRO A 108 -2.86 -4.16 -11.19
C PRO A 108 -1.56 -3.72 -11.88
N VAL A 109 -0.68 -3.07 -11.11
CA VAL A 109 0.65 -2.61 -11.56
C VAL A 109 1.68 -3.61 -11.04
N LEU A 110 2.53 -4.13 -11.93
CA LEU A 110 3.68 -4.94 -11.53
C LEU A 110 4.85 -4.01 -11.24
N MET A 111 5.61 -4.33 -10.20
CA MET A 111 6.79 -3.58 -9.77
C MET A 111 7.96 -4.55 -9.58
N GLY A 112 9.19 -4.08 -9.77
CA GLY A 112 10.43 -4.87 -9.63
C GLY A 112 10.80 -5.66 -10.87
N VAL A 113 10.28 -5.27 -12.02
CA VAL A 113 10.54 -5.90 -13.31
C VAL A 113 11.61 -5.11 -14.06
N ALA A 114 12.49 -5.80 -14.79
CA ALA A 114 13.58 -5.15 -15.52
C ALA A 114 13.11 -4.24 -16.67
N LYS A 115 11.87 -4.43 -17.15
CA LYS A 115 11.21 -3.60 -18.16
C LYS A 115 9.72 -3.47 -17.82
N PRO A 116 9.06 -2.35 -18.20
CA PRO A 116 7.64 -2.14 -17.92
C PRO A 116 6.77 -3.24 -18.55
N VAL A 117 6.09 -4.00 -17.70
CA VAL A 117 5.13 -5.02 -18.09
C VAL A 117 4.01 -5.06 -17.06
N HIS A 118 2.77 -5.07 -17.52
CA HIS A 118 1.60 -5.15 -16.64
C HIS A 118 0.61 -6.18 -17.19
N ILE A 119 -0.08 -6.87 -16.29
CA ILE A 119 -1.03 -7.92 -16.63
C ILE A 119 -2.43 -7.41 -16.34
N LEU A 120 -3.25 -7.32 -17.38
CA LEU A 120 -4.67 -6.99 -17.25
C LEU A 120 -5.50 -8.26 -17.10
N THR A 121 -6.64 -8.13 -16.40
CA THR A 121 -7.65 -9.19 -16.35
C THR A 121 -8.68 -8.98 -17.48
N PRO A 122 -9.34 -10.05 -17.98
CA PRO A 122 -10.35 -9.91 -19.04
C PRO A 122 -11.52 -8.98 -18.71
N ILE A 123 -11.77 -8.73 -17.42
CA ILE A 123 -12.81 -7.81 -16.94
C ILE A 123 -12.37 -6.34 -16.93
N ALA A 124 -11.22 -6.00 -17.53
CA ALA A 124 -10.74 -4.62 -17.61
C ALA A 124 -11.63 -3.79 -18.55
N SER A 125 -12.05 -2.62 -18.08
CA SER A 125 -12.75 -1.65 -18.93
C SER A 125 -11.79 -0.99 -19.93
N VAL A 126 -12.32 -0.43 -21.01
CA VAL A 126 -11.53 0.37 -21.98
C VAL A 126 -10.73 1.46 -21.28
N ARG A 127 -11.34 2.18 -20.34
CA ARG A 127 -10.67 3.20 -19.53
C ARG A 127 -9.47 2.63 -18.75
N ARG A 128 -9.61 1.43 -18.17
CA ARG A 128 -8.50 0.77 -17.47
C ARG A 128 -7.36 0.42 -18.42
N ILE A 129 -7.67 -0.09 -19.61
CA ILE A 129 -6.66 -0.41 -20.63
C ILE A 129 -5.88 0.86 -21.01
N VAL A 130 -6.57 1.95 -21.33
CA VAL A 130 -5.93 3.23 -21.70
C VAL A 130 -5.04 3.75 -20.57
N ASN A 131 -5.53 3.75 -19.33
CA ASN A 131 -4.74 4.20 -18.18
C ASN A 131 -3.47 3.35 -17.97
N MET A 132 -3.57 2.04 -18.16
CA MET A 132 -2.43 1.13 -17.97
C MET A 132 -1.41 1.23 -19.11
N VAL A 133 -1.85 1.52 -20.33
CA VAL A 133 -0.94 1.87 -21.44
C VAL A 133 -0.21 3.18 -21.15
N ALA A 134 -0.92 4.21 -20.69
CA ALA A 134 -0.30 5.48 -20.32
C ALA A 134 0.74 5.31 -19.22
N LEU A 135 0.43 4.52 -18.19
CA LEU A 135 1.38 4.18 -17.13
C LEU A 135 2.62 3.47 -17.69
N ALA A 136 2.45 2.41 -18.48
CA ALA A 136 3.57 1.65 -19.05
C ALA A 136 4.46 2.49 -19.97
N VAL A 137 3.89 3.44 -20.73
CA VAL A 137 4.66 4.37 -21.57
C VAL A 137 5.53 5.30 -20.71
N VAL A 138 4.97 5.86 -19.64
CA VAL A 138 5.72 6.71 -18.71
C VAL A 138 6.83 5.90 -18.03
N GLU A 139 6.55 4.68 -17.59
CA GLU A 139 7.56 3.79 -17.01
C GLU A 139 8.67 3.40 -18.00
N ALA A 140 8.39 3.34 -19.30
CA ALA A 140 9.38 3.02 -20.33
C ALA A 140 10.28 4.21 -20.68
N GLN A 141 9.76 5.43 -20.52
CA GLN A 141 10.49 6.68 -20.71
C GLN A 141 11.31 7.08 -19.48
N THR A 142 10.90 6.60 -18.31
CA THR A 142 11.60 6.76 -17.03
C THR A 142 12.31 5.45 -16.66
N GLU A 143 13.00 5.38 -15.52
CA GLU A 143 13.49 4.08 -15.03
C GLU A 143 12.29 3.17 -14.67
N PRO A 144 12.37 1.84 -14.87
CA PRO A 144 11.29 0.92 -14.47
C PRO A 144 10.93 1.01 -12.98
N LEU A 145 9.69 0.65 -12.61
CA LEU A 145 9.20 0.53 -11.21
C LEU A 145 9.73 -0.71 -10.47
#